data_AF-A0A8J7X7A6-F1
#
_entry.id   AF-A0A8J7X7A6-F1
#
_cell.length_a   1.000
_cell.length_b   1.000
_cell.length_c   1.000
_cell.angle_alpha   90.00
_cell.angle_beta   90.00
_cell.angle_gamma   90.00
#
_symmetry.space_group_name_H-M   'P 1'
#
loop_
_entity.id
_entity.type
_entity.pdbx_description
1 polymer ?
#
loop_
_entity_poly.entity_id
_entity_poly.type
_entity_poly.pdbx_seq_one_letter_code
_entity_poly.pdbx_strand_id
1 'polypeptide(L)'
;MNIKVEDLRRKAWLAYGGEKGLTLVNQQVIAYGKDEENLTEQQEKELLNQIIKAVFVGPFGLEKAKLFLSRDVKNLPAYDLKKRIQTQDSAKVVREVDKVKILDRINLKPVIIIFFILAILAVPALFISYASVYDPSDTCRKNSGSERENCFLILALKKNNISFCQEMSSVTNTHGCFSEIAVRLNSTELCDSIPRNTPSSIEQNDKCMMCVAYRMQDLSKCHLLKDQIKVDECRKQIERGYSAVC
;
A
#
# COMPACT_ATOMS: atom_id res chain seq x y z
N MET A 1 -11.68 28.88 27.34
CA MET A 1 -10.40 28.18 27.07
C MET A 1 -10.37 28.02 25.56
N ASN A 2 -9.62 28.83 24.80
CA ASN A 2 -9.67 28.76 23.33
C ASN A 2 -8.84 27.57 22.84
N ILE A 3 -9.49 26.48 22.48
CA ILE A 3 -8.81 25.32 21.92
C ILE A 3 -8.74 25.52 20.41
N LYS A 4 -7.53 25.60 19.86
CA LYS A 4 -7.37 25.70 18.40
C LYS A 4 -7.87 24.41 17.74
N VAL A 5 -8.53 24.52 16.58
CA VAL A 5 -9.02 23.37 15.79
C VAL A 5 -7.92 22.34 15.55
N GLU A 6 -6.68 22.78 15.40
CA GLU A 6 -5.51 21.90 15.26
C GLU A 6 -5.24 21.00 16.48
N ASP A 7 -5.52 21.46 17.69
CA ASP A 7 -5.41 20.61 18.88
C ASP A 7 -6.48 19.53 18.89
N LEU A 8 -7.68 19.82 18.38
CA LEU A 8 -8.75 18.84 18.21
C LEU A 8 -8.39 17.82 17.13
N ARG A 9 -7.85 18.26 15.99
CA ARG A 9 -7.34 17.38 14.92
C ARG A 9 -6.26 16.44 15.43
N ARG A 10 -5.27 16.96 16.16
CA ARG A 10 -4.20 16.17 16.77
C ARG A 10 -4.73 15.14 17.76
N LYS A 11 -5.64 15.54 18.65
CA LYS A 11 -6.27 14.63 19.63
C LYS A 11 -7.09 13.54 18.96
N ALA A 12 -7.85 13.88 17.91
CA ALA A 12 -8.61 12.90 17.15
C ALA A 12 -7.70 11.95 16.37
N TRP A 13 -6.64 12.44 15.75
CA TRP A 13 -5.67 11.60 15.05
C TRP A 13 -5.05 10.55 15.99
N LEU A 14 -4.67 10.97 17.20
CA LEU A 14 -4.14 10.07 18.24
C LEU A 14 -5.19 9.06 18.75
N ALA A 15 -6.46 9.48 18.89
CA ALA A 15 -7.53 8.62 19.38
C ALA A 15 -7.97 7.56 18.36
N TYR A 16 -8.09 7.93 17.09
CA TYR A 16 -8.68 7.11 16.04
C TYR A 16 -7.66 6.36 15.16
N GLY A 17 -6.38 6.73 15.23
CA GLY A 17 -5.31 6.05 14.50
C GLY A 17 -5.34 6.37 13.02
N GLY A 18 -4.86 7.56 12.65
CA GLY A 18 -4.65 7.94 11.26
C GLY A 18 -5.81 8.75 10.65
N GLU A 19 -5.97 8.64 9.34
CA GLU A 19 -6.79 9.55 8.53
C GLU A 19 -8.28 9.54 8.87
N LYS A 20 -8.83 8.39 9.31
CA LYS A 20 -10.27 8.27 9.65
C LYS A 20 -10.70 9.21 10.79
N GLY A 21 -9.83 9.45 11.77
CA GLY A 21 -10.08 10.41 12.84
C GLY A 21 -10.11 11.86 12.33
N LEU A 22 -9.22 12.16 11.38
CA LEU A 22 -9.12 13.47 10.77
C LEU A 22 -10.36 13.77 9.91
N THR A 23 -10.84 12.79 9.15
CA THR A 23 -12.04 12.93 8.31
C THR A 23 -13.28 13.25 9.15
N LEU A 24 -13.45 12.59 10.30
CA LEU A 24 -14.60 12.83 11.19
C LEU A 24 -14.59 14.26 11.76
N VAL A 25 -13.43 14.71 12.25
CA VAL A 25 -13.29 16.09 12.76
C VAL A 25 -13.53 17.10 11.65
N ASN A 26 -12.97 16.88 10.47
CA ASN A 26 -13.13 17.80 9.34
C ASN A 26 -14.59 17.87 8.87
N GLN A 27 -15.31 16.75 8.78
CA GLN A 27 -16.73 16.74 8.43
C GLN A 27 -17.58 17.53 9.44
N GLN A 28 -17.28 17.40 10.73
CA GLN A 28 -18.03 18.12 11.76
C GLN A 28 -17.68 19.61 11.80
N VAL A 29 -16.40 19.97 11.66
CA VAL A 29 -15.98 21.38 11.55
C VAL A 29 -16.64 22.06 10.36
N ILE A 30 -16.71 21.38 9.20
CA ILE A 30 -17.41 21.87 8.01
C ILE A 30 -18.92 22.03 8.28
N ALA A 31 -19.55 21.08 8.97
CA ALA A 31 -20.98 21.15 9.30
C ALA A 31 -21.35 22.35 10.20
N TYR A 32 -20.39 22.87 10.97
CA TYR A 32 -20.59 24.08 11.77
C TYR A 32 -20.41 25.40 10.99
N GLY A 33 -20.06 25.33 9.70
CA GLY A 33 -20.15 26.46 8.75
C GLY A 33 -19.28 27.66 9.10
N LYS A 34 -18.13 27.46 9.74
CA LYS A 34 -17.23 28.54 10.17
C LYS A 34 -15.84 28.40 9.57
N ASP A 35 -15.24 29.55 9.28
CA ASP A 35 -13.80 29.68 9.07
C ASP A 35 -13.07 29.15 10.31
N GLU A 36 -11.96 28.41 10.11
CA GLU A 36 -11.31 27.52 11.08
C GLU A 36 -10.87 28.16 12.41
N GLU A 37 -11.08 29.46 12.63
CA GLU A 37 -10.38 30.20 13.67
C GLU A 37 -11.13 30.38 14.99
N ASN A 38 -12.47 30.26 15.08
CA ASN A 38 -13.16 30.49 16.37
C ASN A 38 -14.47 29.69 16.59
N LEU A 39 -14.35 28.53 17.26
CA LEU A 39 -15.48 27.84 17.88
C LEU A 39 -15.87 28.52 19.20
N THR A 40 -17.16 28.60 19.50
CA THR A 40 -17.59 29.03 20.84
C THR A 40 -17.38 27.89 21.85
N GLU A 41 -17.19 28.22 23.13
CA GLU A 41 -17.01 27.22 24.20
C GLU A 41 -18.15 26.18 24.23
N GLN A 42 -19.38 26.57 23.88
CA GLN A 42 -20.52 25.66 23.81
C GLN A 42 -20.42 24.70 22.62
N GLN A 43 -19.91 25.16 21.47
CA GLN A 43 -19.65 24.32 20.30
C GLN A 43 -18.51 23.34 20.56
N GLU A 44 -17.45 23.77 21.26
CA GLU A 44 -16.35 22.90 21.67
C GLU A 44 -16.83 21.74 22.55
N LYS A 45 -17.68 22.03 23.55
CA LYS A 45 -18.26 21.02 24.45
C LYS A 45 -19.15 20.02 23.70
N GLU A 46 -19.94 20.50 22.75
CA GLU A 46 -20.81 19.64 21.95
C GLU A 46 -19.99 18.74 21.01
N LEU A 47 -18.99 19.30 20.32
CA LEU A 47 -18.09 18.55 19.45
C LEU A 47 -17.33 17.47 20.24
N LEU A 48 -16.82 17.83 21.42
CA LEU A 48 -16.14 16.88 22.30
C LEU A 48 -17.07 15.75 22.75
N ASN A 49 -18.32 16.05 23.10
CA ASN A 49 -19.31 15.05 23.48
C ASN A 49 -19.65 14.11 22.31
N GLN A 50 -19.73 14.62 21.08
CA GLN A 50 -19.96 13.79 19.89
C GLN A 50 -18.76 12.90 19.58
N ILE A 51 -17.55 13.43 19.68
CA ILE A 51 -16.31 12.64 19.56
C ILE A 51 -16.30 11.54 20.63
N ILE A 52 -16.61 11.86 21.89
CA ILE A 52 -16.68 10.88 22.98
C ILE A 52 -17.73 9.80 22.65
N LYS A 53 -18.95 10.18 22.25
CA LYS A 53 -19.98 9.20 21.86
C LYS A 53 -19.51 8.29 20.72
N ALA A 54 -18.83 8.83 19.71
CA ALA A 54 -18.28 8.06 18.60
C ALA A 54 -17.15 7.11 19.06
N VAL A 55 -16.31 7.50 20.02
CA VAL A 55 -15.28 6.63 20.61
C VAL A 55 -15.91 5.47 21.38
N PHE A 56 -16.94 5.73 22.19
CA PHE A 56 -17.48 4.74 23.14
C PHE A 56 -18.47 3.74 22.54
N VAL A 57 -19.02 4.00 21.36
CA VAL A 57 -20.00 3.11 20.70
C VAL A 57 -19.33 2.05 19.80
N GLY A 58 -18.04 2.19 19.47
CA GLY A 58 -17.31 1.21 18.67
C GLY A 58 -16.86 -0.05 19.45
N PRO A 59 -16.68 -1.21 18.78
CA PRO A 59 -16.29 -2.48 19.42
C PRO A 59 -14.91 -2.47 20.10
N PHE A 60 -14.11 -1.41 19.88
CA PHE A 60 -12.79 -1.20 20.49
C PHE A 60 -12.76 -0.01 21.47
N GLY A 61 -13.91 0.60 21.78
CA GLY A 61 -14.01 1.86 22.51
C GLY A 61 -13.49 1.82 23.93
N LEU A 62 -13.68 0.70 24.64
CA LEU A 62 -13.37 0.60 26.06
C LEU A 62 -11.86 0.49 26.37
N GLU A 63 -11.10 -0.21 25.52
CA GLU A 63 -9.64 -0.37 25.69
C GLU A 63 -8.87 0.89 25.31
N LYS A 64 -9.25 1.55 24.21
CA LYS A 64 -8.62 2.82 23.80
C LYS A 64 -8.99 3.98 24.72
N ALA A 65 -10.20 4.00 25.28
CA ALA A 65 -10.60 4.99 26.28
C ALA A 65 -9.74 4.92 27.56
N LYS A 66 -9.33 3.72 27.99
CA LYS A 66 -8.42 3.56 29.15
C LYS A 66 -7.06 4.20 28.89
N LEU A 67 -6.51 4.03 27.68
CA LEU A 67 -5.24 4.65 27.27
C LEU A 67 -5.34 6.18 27.21
N PHE A 68 -6.43 6.73 26.65
CA PHE A 68 -6.64 8.17 26.53
C PHE A 68 -6.88 8.84 27.90
N LEU A 69 -7.67 8.21 28.77
CA LEU A 69 -7.93 8.71 30.12
C LEU A 69 -6.70 8.59 31.04
N SER A 70 -5.80 7.63 30.81
CA SER A 70 -4.61 7.49 31.66
C SER A 70 -3.58 8.63 31.52
N ARG A 71 -3.58 9.35 30.37
CA ARG A 71 -2.55 10.36 30.06
C ARG A 71 -2.93 11.78 30.47
N ASP A 72 -4.21 12.15 30.40
CA ASP A 72 -4.68 13.53 30.63
C ASP A 72 -5.53 13.73 31.91
N VAL A 73 -5.91 12.66 32.62
CA VAL A 73 -6.80 12.77 33.80
C VAL A 73 -6.09 13.26 35.07
N LYS A 74 -4.76 13.39 35.09
CA LYS A 74 -4.04 13.94 36.26
C LYS A 74 -4.42 15.40 36.59
N ASN A 75 -5.07 16.13 35.67
CA ASN A 75 -5.43 17.53 35.86
C ASN A 75 -6.95 17.81 35.86
N LEU A 76 -7.81 16.78 35.88
CA LEU A 76 -9.25 16.96 36.07
C LEU A 76 -9.57 17.00 37.57
N PRO A 77 -10.30 18.01 38.09
CA PRO A 77 -10.69 18.04 39.48
C PRO A 77 -11.51 16.78 39.80
N ALA A 78 -11.01 15.96 40.72
CA ALA A 78 -11.54 14.65 41.11
C ALA A 78 -12.95 14.69 41.75
N TYR A 79 -13.66 15.82 41.67
CA TYR A 79 -14.80 16.14 42.51
C TYR A 79 -16.16 15.68 41.96
N ASP A 80 -16.31 15.39 40.66
CA ASP A 80 -17.67 15.24 40.09
C ASP A 80 -18.05 13.87 39.51
N LEU A 81 -17.13 12.90 39.45
CA LEU A 81 -17.47 11.54 39.00
C LEU A 81 -18.06 10.66 40.11
N LYS A 82 -17.69 10.94 41.37
CA LYS A 82 -18.10 10.12 42.53
C LYS A 82 -19.57 10.31 42.88
N LYS A 83 -20.15 11.47 42.55
CA LYS A 83 -21.53 11.85 42.90
C LYS A 83 -22.59 11.27 41.95
N ARG A 84 -22.23 10.95 40.70
CA ARG A 84 -23.19 10.38 39.72
C ARG A 84 -23.29 8.86 39.73
N ILE A 85 -22.37 8.16 40.39
CA ILE A 85 -22.41 6.69 40.49
C ILE A 85 -23.23 6.23 41.72
N GLN A 86 -23.66 7.16 42.58
CA GLN A 86 -24.22 6.84 43.89
C GLN A 86 -25.73 6.57 43.94
N THR A 87 -26.45 6.58 42.81
CA THR A 87 -27.93 6.43 42.81
C THR A 87 -28.48 5.27 41.99
N GLN A 88 -27.67 4.25 41.67
CA GLN A 88 -28.22 3.04 41.04
C GLN A 88 -27.62 1.76 41.62
N ASP A 89 -28.39 1.13 42.51
CA ASP A 89 -28.38 -0.31 42.79
C ASP A 89 -27.01 -0.96 43.11
N SER A 90 -26.24 -0.31 43.99
CA SER A 90 -24.92 -0.78 44.44
C SER A 90 -24.93 -2.19 45.06
N ALA A 91 -26.05 -2.65 45.60
CA ALA A 91 -26.18 -4.00 46.17
C ALA A 91 -26.28 -5.12 45.11
N LYS A 92 -26.73 -4.80 43.89
CA LYS A 92 -26.77 -5.75 42.76
C LYS A 92 -25.42 -5.82 42.05
N VAL A 93 -24.70 -4.69 42.01
CA VAL A 93 -23.35 -4.61 41.45
C VAL A 93 -22.33 -5.38 42.30
N VAL A 94 -22.40 -5.28 43.63
CA VAL A 94 -21.45 -5.98 44.53
C VAL A 94 -21.51 -7.51 44.40
N ARG A 95 -22.67 -8.10 44.08
CA ARG A 95 -22.80 -9.55 43.88
C ARG A 95 -22.24 -10.08 42.56
N GLU A 96 -22.06 -9.23 41.55
CA GLU A 96 -21.34 -9.61 40.32
C GLU A 96 -19.82 -9.41 40.45
N VAL A 97 -19.36 -8.53 41.35
CA VAL A 97 -17.91 -8.30 41.59
C VAL A 97 -17.23 -9.52 42.24
N ASP A 98 -17.94 -10.28 43.09
CA ASP A 98 -17.36 -11.46 43.74
C ASP A 98 -17.14 -12.66 42.80
N LYS A 99 -17.84 -12.73 41.65
CA LYS A 99 -17.54 -13.72 40.60
C LYS A 99 -16.21 -13.46 39.91
N VAL A 100 -15.72 -12.22 39.94
CA VAL A 100 -14.49 -11.81 39.24
C VAL A 100 -13.23 -12.21 40.03
N LYS A 101 -13.30 -12.39 41.35
CA LYS A 101 -12.16 -12.81 42.19
C LYS A 101 -11.63 -14.22 41.93
N ILE A 102 -12.39 -15.06 41.22
CA ILE A 102 -11.95 -16.42 40.87
C ILE A 102 -10.89 -16.38 39.73
N LEU A 103 -10.83 -15.29 38.96
CA LEU A 103 -9.88 -15.14 37.85
C LEU A 103 -8.44 -14.78 38.28
N ASP A 104 -8.23 -14.29 39.51
CA ASP A 104 -6.89 -13.86 39.98
C ASP A 104 -5.95 -15.03 40.33
N ARG A 105 -6.45 -16.28 40.39
CA ARG A 105 -5.60 -17.46 40.67
C ARG A 105 -5.01 -18.11 39.43
N ILE A 106 -5.45 -17.71 38.24
CA ILE A 106 -4.88 -18.23 37.00
C ILE A 106 -3.66 -17.36 36.67
N ASN A 107 -2.47 -17.95 36.68
CA ASN A 107 -1.27 -17.29 36.18
C ASN A 107 -1.49 -16.93 34.70
N LEU A 108 -1.95 -15.70 34.45
CA LEU A 108 -2.39 -15.23 33.14
C LEU A 108 -1.22 -15.01 32.16
N LYS A 109 -0.01 -14.82 32.70
CA LYS A 109 1.22 -14.57 31.92
C LYS A 109 1.52 -15.65 30.87
N PRO A 110 1.58 -16.96 31.18
CA PRO A 110 1.82 -18.00 30.16
C PRO A 110 0.70 -18.10 29.12
N VAL A 111 -0.56 -17.87 29.49
CA VAL A 111 -1.70 -17.93 28.56
C VAL A 111 -1.62 -16.81 27.52
N ILE A 112 -1.25 -15.60 27.97
CA ILE A 112 -1.03 -14.46 27.09
C ILE A 112 0.11 -14.76 26.10
N ILE A 113 1.23 -15.32 26.57
CA ILE A 113 2.37 -15.66 25.71
C ILE A 113 1.99 -16.68 24.63
N ILE A 114 1.24 -17.74 24.98
CA ILE A 114 0.77 -18.75 24.03
C ILE A 114 -0.14 -18.11 22.97
N PHE A 115 -1.05 -17.22 23.37
CA PHE A 115 -1.92 -16.52 22.42
C PHE A 115 -1.13 -15.65 21.43
N PHE A 116 -0.11 -14.93 21.89
CA PHE A 116 0.77 -14.17 21.02
C PHE A 116 1.54 -15.05 20.05
N ILE A 117 2.06 -16.20 20.50
CA ILE A 117 2.76 -17.15 19.62
C ILE A 117 1.81 -17.70 18.56
N LEU A 118 0.60 -18.10 18.94
CA LEU A 118 -0.42 -18.60 17.99
C LEU A 118 -0.85 -17.52 16.99
N ALA A 119 -1.01 -16.27 17.43
CA ALA A 119 -1.32 -15.16 16.54
C ALA A 119 -0.16 -14.88 15.56
N ILE A 120 1.08 -14.89 16.04
CA ILE A 120 2.27 -14.71 15.19
C ILE A 120 2.43 -15.85 14.17
N LEU A 121 2.02 -17.08 14.51
CA LEU A 121 2.07 -18.22 13.59
C LEU A 121 0.88 -18.25 12.61
N ALA A 122 -0.30 -17.82 13.02
CA ALA A 122 -1.51 -17.83 12.17
C ALA A 122 -1.56 -16.65 11.18
N VAL A 123 -1.03 -15.48 11.57
CA VAL A 123 -1.07 -14.27 10.74
C VAL A 123 -0.30 -14.43 9.41
N PRO A 124 0.94 -14.96 9.37
CA PRO A 124 1.66 -15.20 8.12
C PRO A 124 0.91 -16.14 7.17
N ALA A 125 0.24 -17.17 7.71
CA ALA A 125 -0.56 -18.10 6.89
C ALA A 125 -1.73 -17.39 6.21
N LEU A 126 -2.37 -16.42 6.88
CA LEU A 126 -3.43 -15.61 6.27
C LEU A 126 -2.89 -14.63 5.22
N PHE A 127 -1.71 -14.04 5.45
CA PHE A 127 -1.10 -13.09 4.52
C PHE A 127 -0.66 -13.73 3.19
N ILE A 128 -0.21 -14.99 3.19
CA ILE A 128 0.20 -15.69 1.95
C ILE A 128 -1.00 -15.87 0.99
N SER A 129 -2.22 -16.03 1.51
CA SER A 129 -3.44 -16.20 0.70
C SER A 129 -3.96 -14.92 0.03
N TYR A 130 -3.72 -13.73 0.59
CA TYR A 130 -4.28 -12.49 0.03
C TYR A 130 -3.47 -11.92 -1.13
N ALA A 131 -2.17 -12.24 -1.22
CA ALA A 131 -1.30 -11.68 -2.26
C ALA A 131 -1.54 -12.30 -3.66
N SER A 132 -2.20 -13.45 -3.76
CA SER A 132 -2.40 -14.15 -5.04
C SER A 132 -3.60 -13.68 -5.87
N VAL A 133 -4.48 -12.83 -5.32
CA VAL A 133 -5.78 -12.54 -5.96
C VAL A 133 -5.78 -11.25 -6.78
N TYR A 134 -4.84 -10.33 -6.54
CA TYR A 134 -4.78 -9.10 -7.33
C TYR A 134 -3.91 -9.28 -8.58
N ASP A 135 -4.54 -9.55 -9.73
CA ASP A 135 -3.88 -9.47 -11.03
C ASP A 135 -3.85 -8.01 -11.51
N PRO A 136 -2.69 -7.33 -11.51
CA PRO A 136 -2.57 -5.96 -12.00
C PRO A 136 -2.93 -5.81 -13.49
N SER A 137 -2.98 -6.91 -14.26
CA SER A 137 -3.37 -6.89 -15.68
C SER A 137 -4.82 -6.42 -15.87
N ASP A 138 -5.71 -6.71 -14.92
CA ASP A 138 -7.12 -6.32 -14.99
C ASP A 138 -7.31 -4.80 -14.92
N THR A 139 -6.41 -4.09 -14.24
CA THR A 139 -6.41 -2.63 -14.25
C THR A 139 -5.96 -2.10 -15.61
N CYS A 140 -4.93 -2.69 -16.24
CA CYS A 140 -4.50 -2.28 -17.58
C CYS A 140 -5.56 -2.52 -18.65
N ARG A 141 -6.33 -3.61 -18.55
CA ARG A 141 -7.43 -3.93 -19.49
C ARG A 141 -8.56 -2.90 -19.50
N LYS A 142 -8.74 -2.15 -18.41
CA LYS A 142 -9.77 -1.10 -18.31
C LYS A 142 -9.39 0.19 -19.02
N ASN A 143 -8.10 0.43 -19.26
CA ASN A 143 -7.62 1.59 -19.98
C ASN A 143 -7.85 1.42 -21.50
N SER A 144 -7.75 2.50 -22.26
CA SER A 144 -7.88 2.49 -23.72
C SER A 144 -6.68 3.18 -24.40
N GLY A 145 -6.52 2.93 -25.71
CA GLY A 145 -5.50 3.58 -26.54
C GLY A 145 -4.07 3.43 -25.97
N SER A 146 -3.31 4.53 -26.00
CA SER A 146 -1.92 4.56 -25.54
C SER A 146 -1.75 4.34 -24.03
N GLU A 147 -2.73 4.69 -23.21
CA GLU A 147 -2.67 4.46 -21.75
C GLU A 147 -2.70 2.96 -21.42
N ARG A 148 -3.49 2.19 -22.17
CA ARG A 148 -3.51 0.72 -22.06
C ARG A 148 -2.16 0.12 -22.44
N GLU A 149 -1.62 0.52 -23.58
CA GLU A 149 -0.32 0.06 -24.09
C GLU A 149 0.80 0.34 -23.07
N ASN A 150 0.89 1.57 -22.57
CA ASN A 150 1.89 1.96 -21.58
C ASN A 150 1.73 1.19 -20.26
N CYS A 151 0.49 0.92 -19.83
CA CYS A 151 0.24 0.11 -18.63
C CYS A 151 0.79 -1.31 -18.77
N PHE A 152 0.50 -1.97 -19.90
CA PHE A 152 1.02 -3.31 -20.18
C PHE A 152 2.54 -3.33 -20.32
N LEU A 153 3.13 -2.34 -20.98
CA LEU A 153 4.59 -2.21 -21.10
C LEU A 153 5.24 -2.13 -19.70
N ILE A 154 4.77 -1.23 -18.83
CA ILE A 154 5.30 -1.10 -17.46
C ILE A 154 5.18 -2.42 -16.70
N LEU A 155 4.04 -3.11 -16.84
CA LEU A 155 3.80 -4.37 -16.15
C LEU A 155 4.74 -5.48 -16.67
N ALA A 156 4.91 -5.57 -17.99
CA ALA A 156 5.80 -6.51 -18.66
C ALA A 156 7.25 -6.34 -18.19
N LEU A 157 7.72 -5.10 -18.14
CA LEU A 157 9.07 -4.74 -17.70
C LEU A 157 9.30 -4.94 -16.21
N LYS A 158 8.30 -4.66 -15.38
CA LYS A 158 8.38 -4.85 -13.92
C LYS A 158 8.40 -6.33 -13.54
N LYS A 159 7.72 -7.17 -14.32
CA LYS A 159 7.60 -8.61 -14.07
C LYS A 159 8.56 -9.45 -14.92
N ASN A 160 9.26 -8.84 -15.87
CA ASN A 160 10.03 -9.54 -16.92
C ASN A 160 9.21 -10.65 -17.59
N ASN A 161 7.94 -10.39 -17.88
CA ASN A 161 7.01 -11.38 -18.43
C ASN A 161 6.45 -10.92 -19.78
N ILE A 162 6.82 -11.66 -20.83
CA ILE A 162 6.45 -11.39 -22.22
C ILE A 162 4.96 -11.58 -22.51
N SER A 163 4.23 -12.33 -21.68
CA SER A 163 2.78 -12.51 -21.89
C SER A 163 2.04 -11.18 -21.83
N PHE A 164 2.54 -10.20 -21.07
CA PHE A 164 1.99 -8.86 -21.03
C PHE A 164 2.27 -8.04 -22.30
N CYS A 165 3.38 -8.32 -23.01
CA CYS A 165 3.62 -7.71 -24.32
C CYS A 165 2.61 -8.20 -25.36
N GLN A 166 2.12 -9.44 -25.24
CA GLN A 166 1.15 -10.03 -26.17
C GLN A 166 -0.27 -9.45 -26.01
N GLU A 167 -0.56 -8.80 -24.88
CA GLU A 167 -1.84 -8.14 -24.60
C GLU A 167 -1.95 -6.72 -25.24
N MET A 168 -0.85 -6.25 -25.83
CA MET A 168 -0.73 -4.99 -26.53
C MET A 168 -1.33 -5.10 -27.94
N SER A 169 -2.04 -4.06 -28.38
CA SER A 169 -2.72 -4.01 -29.67
C SER A 169 -1.83 -3.46 -30.79
N SER A 170 -0.88 -2.59 -30.46
CA SER A 170 0.09 -2.05 -31.43
C SER A 170 1.22 -3.05 -31.67
N VAL A 171 1.37 -3.50 -32.92
CA VAL A 171 2.48 -4.38 -33.33
C VAL A 171 3.84 -3.73 -33.04
N THR A 172 3.98 -2.43 -33.31
CA THR A 172 5.21 -1.67 -33.03
C THR A 172 5.54 -1.66 -31.53
N ASN A 173 4.54 -1.44 -30.67
CA ASN A 173 4.76 -1.41 -29.23
C ASN A 173 5.04 -2.82 -28.68
N THR A 174 4.37 -3.83 -29.24
CA THR A 174 4.59 -5.25 -28.91
C THR A 174 6.05 -5.61 -29.18
N HIS A 175 6.56 -5.33 -30.37
CA HIS A 175 7.97 -5.61 -30.73
C HIS A 175 8.95 -4.83 -29.83
N GLY A 176 8.66 -3.56 -29.53
CA GLY A 176 9.46 -2.77 -28.58
C GLY A 176 9.49 -3.40 -27.19
N CYS A 177 8.35 -3.86 -26.69
CA CYS A 177 8.21 -4.54 -25.40
C CYS A 177 9.04 -5.84 -25.35
N PHE A 178 8.93 -6.69 -26.37
CA PHE A 178 9.77 -7.90 -26.50
C PHE A 178 11.26 -7.53 -26.50
N SER A 179 11.64 -6.51 -27.27
CA SER A 179 13.02 -6.08 -27.37
C SER A 179 13.59 -5.60 -26.03
N GLU A 180 12.84 -4.80 -25.27
CA GLU A 180 13.33 -4.28 -24.00
C GLU A 180 13.47 -5.40 -22.95
N ILE A 181 12.53 -6.35 -22.90
CA ILE A 181 12.64 -7.53 -22.02
C ILE A 181 13.82 -8.42 -22.44
N ALA A 182 14.01 -8.67 -23.73
CA ALA A 182 15.13 -9.43 -24.27
C ALA A 182 16.48 -8.85 -23.82
N VAL A 183 16.62 -7.52 -23.92
CA VAL A 183 17.82 -6.79 -23.48
C VAL A 183 17.97 -6.87 -21.96
N ARG A 184 16.91 -6.71 -21.16
CA ARG A 184 16.99 -6.86 -19.69
C ARG A 184 17.43 -8.24 -19.24
N LEU A 185 16.98 -9.27 -19.95
CA LEU A 185 17.27 -10.66 -19.64
C LEU A 185 18.49 -11.23 -20.38
N ASN A 186 19.14 -10.44 -21.24
CA ASN A 186 20.23 -10.88 -22.12
C ASN A 186 19.85 -12.13 -22.95
N SER A 187 18.61 -12.21 -23.45
CA SER A 187 18.10 -13.38 -24.18
C SER A 187 17.88 -13.05 -25.66
N THR A 188 18.66 -13.70 -26.52
CA THR A 188 18.52 -13.58 -27.98
C THR A 188 17.28 -14.30 -28.50
N GLU A 189 16.83 -15.35 -27.79
CA GLU A 189 15.64 -16.11 -28.14
C GLU A 189 14.36 -15.24 -28.09
N LEU A 190 14.32 -14.27 -27.17
CA LEU A 190 13.25 -13.29 -27.10
C LEU A 190 13.31 -12.30 -28.26
N CYS A 191 14.49 -11.91 -28.73
CA CYS A 191 14.61 -11.12 -29.96
C CYS A 191 14.09 -11.91 -31.18
N ASP A 192 14.36 -13.21 -31.26
CA ASP A 192 13.84 -14.08 -32.34
C ASP A 192 12.32 -14.24 -32.33
N SER A 193 11.65 -13.90 -31.23
CA SER A 193 10.19 -13.89 -31.13
C SER A 193 9.56 -12.68 -31.86
N ILE A 194 10.36 -11.67 -32.24
CA ILE A 194 9.93 -10.56 -33.09
C ILE A 194 9.89 -11.06 -34.55
N PRO A 195 8.71 -11.10 -35.20
CA PRO A 195 8.58 -11.55 -36.59
C PRO A 195 9.53 -10.78 -37.52
N ARG A 196 9.99 -11.44 -38.59
CA ARG A 196 10.85 -10.82 -39.62
C ARG A 196 10.16 -10.82 -40.98
N ASN A 197 8.89 -10.44 -41.00
CA ASN A 197 8.03 -10.47 -42.20
C ASN A 197 7.77 -9.10 -42.82
N THR A 198 8.12 -8.01 -42.13
CA THR A 198 8.07 -6.64 -42.65
C THR A 198 9.42 -5.93 -42.46
N PRO A 199 9.77 -4.93 -43.28
CA PRO A 199 11.01 -4.17 -43.10
C PRO A 199 11.17 -3.57 -41.69
N SER A 200 10.09 -3.03 -41.11
CA SER A 200 10.12 -2.46 -39.75
C SER A 200 10.37 -3.51 -38.67
N SER A 201 9.79 -4.71 -38.82
CA SER A 201 9.99 -5.81 -37.87
C SER A 201 11.40 -6.41 -37.96
N ILE A 202 12.00 -6.46 -39.17
CA ILE A 202 13.39 -6.86 -39.38
C ILE A 202 14.32 -5.87 -38.69
N GLU A 203 14.08 -4.56 -38.87
CA GLU A 203 14.88 -3.52 -38.22
C GLU A 203 14.80 -3.59 -36.69
N GLN A 204 13.60 -3.77 -36.14
CA GLN A 204 13.40 -3.93 -34.69
C GLN A 204 14.08 -5.20 -34.14
N ASN A 205 13.99 -6.31 -34.87
CA ASN A 205 14.66 -7.56 -34.48
C ASN A 205 16.19 -7.39 -34.49
N ASP A 206 16.75 -6.84 -35.57
CA ASP A 206 18.19 -6.60 -35.65
C ASP A 206 18.67 -5.63 -34.56
N LYS A 207 17.89 -4.56 -34.28
CA LYS A 207 18.17 -3.63 -33.18
C LYS A 207 18.16 -4.35 -31.82
N CYS A 208 17.18 -5.21 -31.58
CA CYS A 208 17.12 -6.03 -30.37
C CYS A 208 18.39 -6.89 -30.21
N MET A 209 18.77 -7.62 -31.25
CA MET A 209 19.95 -8.49 -31.26
C MET A 209 21.25 -7.71 -31.01
N MET A 210 21.42 -6.57 -31.67
CA MET A 210 22.57 -5.68 -31.44
C MET A 210 22.61 -5.22 -29.98
N CYS A 211 21.48 -4.80 -29.42
CA CYS A 211 21.40 -4.37 -28.02
C CYS A 211 21.76 -5.46 -27.02
N VAL A 212 21.30 -6.70 -27.25
CA VAL A 212 21.70 -7.85 -26.42
C VAL A 212 23.20 -8.10 -26.55
N ALA A 213 23.75 -8.12 -27.77
CA ALA A 213 25.18 -8.30 -28.01
C ALA A 213 26.03 -7.22 -27.30
N TYR A 214 25.60 -5.95 -27.38
CA TYR A 214 26.27 -4.83 -26.72
C TYR A 214 26.22 -4.94 -25.20
N ARG A 215 25.07 -5.29 -24.63
CA ARG A 215 24.94 -5.43 -23.18
C ARG A 215 25.77 -6.59 -22.63
N MET A 216 25.89 -7.68 -23.39
CA MET A 216 26.70 -8.84 -23.02
C MET A 216 28.19 -8.67 -23.35
N GLN A 217 28.55 -7.68 -24.19
CA GLN A 217 29.89 -7.55 -24.78
C GLN A 217 30.35 -8.84 -25.47
N ASP A 218 29.42 -9.54 -26.15
CA ASP A 218 29.65 -10.85 -26.75
C ASP A 218 29.61 -10.76 -28.29
N LEU A 219 30.80 -10.79 -28.91
CA LEU A 219 30.97 -10.76 -30.36
C LEU A 219 30.30 -11.94 -31.08
N SER A 220 30.10 -13.07 -30.40
CA SER A 220 29.44 -14.24 -31.00
C SER A 220 27.98 -13.94 -31.34
N LYS A 221 27.33 -13.05 -30.58
CA LYS A 221 25.94 -12.63 -30.81
C LYS A 221 25.77 -11.76 -32.04
N CYS A 222 26.80 -11.01 -32.45
CA CYS A 222 26.74 -10.22 -33.68
C CYS A 222 26.49 -11.08 -34.93
N HIS A 223 26.90 -12.36 -34.93
CA HIS A 223 26.65 -13.28 -36.04
C HIS A 223 25.19 -13.68 -36.23
N LEU A 224 24.31 -13.37 -35.28
CA LEU A 224 22.87 -13.65 -35.38
C LEU A 224 22.14 -12.61 -36.25
N LEU A 225 22.82 -11.51 -36.61
CA LEU A 225 22.32 -10.52 -37.55
C LEU A 225 22.41 -11.07 -38.97
N LYS A 226 21.39 -10.79 -39.79
CA LYS A 226 21.33 -11.29 -41.18
C LYS A 226 22.11 -10.40 -42.16
N ASP A 227 22.20 -9.11 -41.88
CA ASP A 227 22.88 -8.13 -42.71
C ASP A 227 24.36 -8.03 -42.31
N GLN A 228 25.26 -8.35 -43.23
CA GLN A 228 26.71 -8.32 -42.98
C GLN A 228 27.20 -6.93 -42.56
N ILE A 229 26.60 -5.84 -43.08
CA ILE A 229 26.97 -4.48 -42.70
C ILE A 229 26.68 -4.26 -41.21
N LYS A 230 25.55 -4.78 -40.71
CA LYS A 230 25.19 -4.70 -39.28
C LYS A 230 26.05 -5.62 -38.41
N VAL A 231 26.46 -6.79 -38.92
CA VAL A 231 27.41 -7.68 -38.23
C VAL A 231 28.73 -6.95 -37.98
N ASP A 232 29.27 -6.31 -39.02
CA ASP A 232 30.54 -5.59 -38.94
C ASP A 232 30.43 -4.36 -38.04
N GLU A 233 29.31 -3.62 -38.11
CA GLU A 233 29.03 -2.51 -37.19
C GLU A 233 28.96 -2.96 -35.74
N CYS A 234 28.21 -4.05 -35.45
CA CYS A 234 28.07 -4.62 -34.12
C CYS A 234 29.44 -4.98 -33.52
N ARG A 235 30.27 -5.70 -34.28
CA ARG A 235 31.63 -6.09 -33.85
C ARG A 235 32.49 -4.87 -33.53
N LYS A 236 32.51 -3.90 -34.45
CA LYS A 236 33.30 -2.67 -34.31
C LYS A 236 32.90 -1.86 -33.08
N GLN A 237 31.62 -1.80 -32.74
CA GLN A 237 31.14 -1.06 -31.56
C GLN A 237 31.52 -1.76 -30.25
N ILE A 238 31.43 -3.10 -30.18
CA ILE A 238 31.88 -3.88 -29.02
C ILE A 238 33.39 -3.73 -28.83
N GLU A 239 34.19 -3.83 -29.89
CA GLU A 239 35.66 -3.64 -29.84
C GLU A 239 36.06 -2.25 -29.34
N ARG A 240 35.23 -1.23 -29.59
CA ARG A 240 35.43 0.13 -29.09
C ARG A 240 35.00 0.31 -27.62
N GLY A 241 34.47 -0.73 -26.98
CA GLY A 241 33.94 -0.66 -25.62
C GLY A 241 32.66 0.18 -25.51
N TYR A 242 31.90 0.31 -26.61
CA TYR A 242 30.66 1.07 -26.57
C TYR A 242 29.58 0.28 -25.83
N SER A 243 29.03 0.87 -24.76
CA SER A 243 27.76 0.41 -24.20
C SER A 243 26.65 1.15 -24.93
N ALA A 244 25.91 0.46 -25.79
CA ALA A 244 24.81 1.11 -26.48
C ALA A 244 23.74 1.58 -25.50
N VAL A 245 23.19 2.78 -25.76
CA VAL A 245 21.92 3.21 -25.17
C VAL A 245 20.82 2.47 -25.91
N CYS A 246 20.51 1.31 -25.36
CA CYS A 246 19.31 0.54 -25.58
C CYS A 246 18.42 0.72 -24.34
#